data_AF-A0A3C0CSK9-F1
#
_entry.id   AF-A0A3C0CSK9-F1
#
_cell.length_a   1.000
_cell.length_b   1.000
_cell.length_c   1.000
_cell.angle_alpha   90.00
_cell.angle_beta   90.00
_cell.angle_gamma   90.00
#
_symmetry.space_group_name_H-M   'P 1'
#
loop_
_entity.id
_entity.type
_entity.pdbx_description
1 polymer ?
#
loop_
_entity_poly.entity_id
_entity_poly.type
_entity_poly.pdbx_seq_one_letter_code
_entity_poly.pdbx_strand_id
1 'polypeptide(L)' 'KTAAAFGSFGWSGEAVGMIQERLKGLRIPVVESGLKFCFVPTEAELAKCRAFGEEFAQGLASK' A
#
# COMPACT_ATOMS: atom_id res chain seq x y z
N LYS A 1 -15.32 -2.14 5.03
CA LYS A 1 -13.94 -1.63 5.30
C LYS A 1 -13.13 -1.77 4.02
N THR A 2 -12.31 -0.79 3.67
CA THR A 2 -11.35 -0.85 2.54
C THR A 2 -9.94 -0.93 3.13
N ALA A 3 -9.04 -1.65 2.48
CA ALA A 3 -7.66 -1.83 2.94
C ALA A 3 -6.65 -1.55 1.84
N ALA A 4 -5.41 -1.29 2.24
CA ALA A 4 -4.24 -1.22 1.36
C ALA A 4 -3.03 -1.76 2.12
N ALA A 5 -2.01 -2.23 1.38
CA ALA A 5 -0.73 -2.61 1.95
C ALA A 5 0.40 -2.01 1.12
N PHE A 6 1.44 -1.56 1.80
CA PHE A 6 2.68 -1.02 1.26
C PHE A 6 3.79 -1.21 2.30
N GLY A 7 5.05 -1.08 1.92
CA GLY A 7 6.15 -1.18 2.88
C GLY A 7 7.53 -1.26 2.23
N SER A 8 8.56 -1.32 3.07
CA SER A 8 9.92 -1.55 2.63
C SER A 8 10.35 -3.01 2.74
N PHE A 9 11.42 -3.37 2.05
CA PHE A 9 11.98 -4.72 2.01
C PHE A 9 13.51 -4.69 1.83
N GLY A 10 14.20 -5.76 2.23
CA GLY A 10 15.65 -5.90 2.02
C GLY A 10 16.05 -6.68 0.76
N TRP A 11 15.21 -7.64 0.35
CA TRP A 11 15.47 -8.54 -0.79
C TRP A 11 14.29 -8.63 -1.76
N SER A 12 13.36 -9.56 -1.58
CA SER A 12 12.35 -9.92 -2.59
C SER A 12 11.12 -9.00 -2.61
N GLY A 13 10.76 -8.38 -1.48
CA GLY A 13 9.58 -7.50 -1.40
C GLY A 13 8.24 -8.23 -1.57
N GLU A 14 8.20 -9.54 -1.34
CA GLU A 14 7.01 -10.37 -1.53
C GLU A 14 5.92 -10.10 -0.48
N ALA A 15 6.30 -9.68 0.73
CA ALA A 15 5.40 -9.48 1.86
C ALA A 15 4.21 -8.57 1.53
N VAL A 16 4.42 -7.47 0.80
CA VAL A 16 3.32 -6.57 0.40
C VAL A 16 2.29 -7.30 -0.47
N GLY A 17 2.74 -8.11 -1.43
CA GLY A 17 1.85 -8.91 -2.27
C GLY A 17 1.13 -9.99 -1.45
N MET A 18 1.84 -10.67 -0.56
CA MET A 18 1.25 -11.69 0.33
C MET A 18 0.16 -11.11 1.23
N ILE A 19 0.36 -9.90 1.77
CA ILE A 19 -0.63 -9.20 2.60
C ILE A 19 -1.85 -8.81 1.73
N GLN A 20 -1.64 -8.28 0.53
CA GLN A 20 -2.74 -7.96 -0.39
C GLN A 20 -3.57 -9.19 -0.73
N GLU A 21 -2.93 -10.31 -1.10
CA GLU A 21 -3.61 -11.56 -1.40
C GLU A 21 -4.35 -12.12 -0.18
N ARG A 22 -3.78 -12.01 1.02
CA ARG A 22 -4.47 -12.40 2.25
C ARG A 22 -5.72 -11.54 2.50
N LEU A 23 -5.64 -10.22 2.29
CA LEU A 23 -6.79 -9.31 2.45
C LEU A 23 -7.88 -9.58 1.41
N LYS A 24 -7.50 -9.81 0.15
CA LYS A 24 -8.42 -10.22 -0.93
C LYS A 24 -9.11 -11.54 -0.59
N GLY A 25 -8.36 -12.54 -0.08
CA GLY A 25 -8.89 -13.82 0.38
C GLY A 25 -9.92 -13.69 1.52
N LEU A 26 -9.81 -12.64 2.34
CA LEU A 26 -10.80 -12.28 3.37
C LEU A 26 -11.99 -11.47 2.83
N ARG A 27 -12.10 -11.29 1.51
CA ARG A 27 -13.12 -10.47 0.83
C ARG A 27 -13.13 -9.02 1.27
N ILE A 28 -11.99 -8.50 1.72
CA ILE A 28 -11.82 -7.07 2.01
C ILE A 28 -11.47 -6.38 0.68
N PRO A 29 -12.20 -5.32 0.26
CA PRO A 29 -11.78 -4.49 -0.87
C PRO A 29 -10.36 -3.93 -0.64
N VAL A 30 -9.44 -4.26 -1.54
CA VAL A 30 -8.04 -3.82 -1.48
C VAL A 30 -7.77 -2.79 -2.57
N VAL A 31 -7.24 -1.64 -2.18
CA VAL A 31 -6.61 -0.68 -3.09
C VAL A 31 -5.13 -1.05 -3.20
N GLU A 32 -4.69 -1.39 -4.40
CA GLU A 32 -3.30 -1.73 -4.65
C GLU A 32 -2.46 -0.46 -4.71
N SER A 33 -1.59 -0.27 -3.71
CA SER A 33 -0.75 0.92 -3.61
C SER A 33 0.35 0.99 -4.66
N GLY A 34 0.85 -0.16 -5.12
CA GLY A 34 2.08 -0.26 -5.91
C GLY A 34 3.36 0.16 -5.15
N LEU A 35 3.25 0.52 -3.87
CA LEU A 35 4.34 1.09 -3.08
C LEU A 35 5.15 -0.01 -2.39
N LYS A 36 6.37 -0.22 -2.90
CA LYS A 36 7.40 -1.06 -2.29
C LYS A 36 8.75 -0.34 -2.38
N PHE A 37 9.51 -0.34 -1.29
CA PHE A 37 10.77 0.40 -1.21
C PHE A 37 11.92 -0.52 -0.77
N CYS A 38 13.07 -0.43 -1.43
CA CYS A 38 14.24 -1.19 -1.01
C CYS A 38 14.92 -0.45 0.15
N PHE A 39 15.04 -1.10 1.32
CA PHE A 39 15.57 -0.54 2.56
C PHE A 39 14.84 0.71 3.05
N VAL A 40 15.55 1.83 3.21
CA VAL A 40 15.02 3.08 3.75
C VAL A 40 14.52 3.94 2.59
N PRO A 41 13.24 4.34 2.57
CA PRO A 41 12.71 5.19 1.51
C PRO A 41 13.40 6.56 1.48
N THR A 42 13.60 7.07 0.28
CA THR A 42 14.03 8.44 0.01
C THR A 42 12.90 9.46 0.26
N GLU A 43 13.23 10.74 0.35
CA GLU A 43 12.22 11.81 0.46
C GLU A 43 11.19 11.81 -0.68
N ALA A 44 11.64 11.48 -1.89
CA ALA A 44 10.75 11.35 -3.05
C ALA A 44 9.78 10.16 -2.90
N GLU A 45 10.24 9.04 -2.34
CA GLU A 45 9.39 7.89 -2.04
C GLU A 45 8.42 8.16 -0.89
N LEU A 46 8.85 8.90 0.13
CA LEU A 46 7.97 9.37 1.20
C LEU A 46 6.89 10.33 0.67
N ALA A 47 7.21 11.16 -0.32
CA ALA A 47 6.21 11.99 -1.00
C ALA A 47 5.15 11.14 -1.73
N LYS A 48 5.54 10.03 -2.36
CA LYS A 48 4.59 9.07 -2.96
C LYS A 48 3.70 8.42 -1.91
N CYS A 49 4.23 8.07 -0.74
CA CYS A 49 3.43 7.56 0.37
C CYS A 49 2.37 8.57 0.83
N ARG A 50 2.74 9.85 0.93
CA ARG A 50 1.80 10.94 1.28
C ARG A 50 0.69 11.08 0.25
N ALA A 51 1.04 11.17 -1.03
CA ALA A 51 0.08 11.27 -2.13
C ALA A 51 -0.90 10.08 -2.16
N PHE A 52 -0.39 8.85 -2.01
CA PHE A 52 -1.23 7.65 -1.92
C PHE A 52 -2.19 7.71 -0.72
N GLY A 53 -1.74 8.20 0.44
CA GLY A 53 -2.59 8.36 1.61
C GLY A 53 -3.75 9.34 1.38
N GLU A 54 -3.48 10.45 0.69
CA GLU A 54 -4.50 11.43 0.30
C GLU A 54 -5.53 10.83 -0.66
N GLU A 55 -5.08 10.16 -1.72
CA GLU A 55 -5.94 9.46 -2.69
C GLU A 55 -6.80 8.38 -2.01
N PHE A 56 -6.19 7.58 -1.13
CA PHE A 56 -6.90 6.56 -0.37
C PHE A 56 -7.99 7.16 0.51
N ALA A 57 -7.70 8.25 1.23
CA ALA A 57 -8.66 8.94 2.09
C ALA A 57 -9.81 9.56 1.28
N GLN A 58 -9.53 10.18 0.13
CA GLN A 58 -10.55 10.73 -0.77
C GLN A 58 -11.49 9.62 -1.30
N GLY A 59 -10.92 8.46 -1.66
CA GLY A 59 -11.70 7.28 -2.08
C GLY A 59 -12.59 6.70 -0.98
N LEU A 60 -12.27 6.95 0.30
CA LEU A 60 -13.14 6.60 1.43
C LEU A 60 -14.26 7.62 1.66
N ALA A 61 -13.97 8.92 1.47
CA ALA A 61 -14.94 10.00 1.68
C ALA A 61 -16.00 10.09 0.57
N SER A 62 -15.69 9.54 -0.61
CA SER A 62 -16.59 9.52 -1.77
C SER A 62 -17.62 8.37 -1.74
N LYS A 63 -17.82 7.73 -0.58
CA LYS A 63 -18.77 6.63 -0.35
C LYS A 63 -19.91 7.02 0.57
#